data_AF-A0A379WG37-F1
#
_entry.id   AF-A0A379WG37-F1
#
_cell.length_a   1.000
_cell.length_b   1.000
_cell.length_c   1.000
_cell.angle_alpha   90.00
_cell.angle_beta   90.00
_cell.angle_gamma   90.00
#
_symmetry.space_group_name_H-M   'P 1'
#
loop_
_entity.id
_entity.type
_entity.pdbx_description
1 polymer ?
#
loop_
_entity_poly.entity_id
_entity_poly.type
_entity_poly.pdbx_seq_one_letter_code
_entity_poly.pdbx_strand_id
1 'polypeptide(L)'
;MQNRVNLIFKRIYLQKDVLRRESVAMFLEGVGLSLEDDCEIAVCAYWQGEIVGCGSLAGNVLKCIAVSPVLQGEGLSLKLLTELLTLAYEFKPQRAFPVH
;
A
#
# COMPACT_ATOMS: atom_id res chain seq x y z
N MET A 1 -26.83 -10.62 3.14
CA MET A 1 -25.76 -11.43 2.51
C MET A 1 -24.50 -10.56 2.46
N GLN A 2 -23.53 -10.77 3.36
CA GLN A 2 -22.24 -10.07 3.26
C GLN A 2 -21.37 -10.83 2.26
N ASN A 3 -21.22 -10.28 1.07
CA ASN A 3 -20.34 -10.81 0.04
C ASN A 3 -18.90 -10.66 0.56
N ARG A 4 -18.27 -11.73 1.05
CA ARG A 4 -16.91 -11.63 1.58
C ARG A 4 -15.93 -11.42 0.42
N VAL A 5 -15.54 -10.17 0.19
CA VAL A 5 -14.43 -9.84 -0.71
C VAL A 5 -13.14 -10.39 -0.09
N ASN A 6 -12.54 -11.40 -0.74
CA ASN A 6 -11.27 -11.97 -0.32
C ASN A 6 -10.11 -11.12 -0.84
N LEU A 7 -9.61 -10.23 0.00
CA LEU A 7 -8.49 -9.34 -0.30
C LEU A 7 -7.19 -9.94 0.20
N ILE A 8 -6.17 -9.96 -0.67
CA ILE A 8 -4.83 -10.39 -0.32
C ILE A 8 -3.92 -9.17 -0.29
N PHE A 9 -3.35 -8.86 0.86
CA PHE A 9 -2.38 -7.78 1.00
C PHE A 9 -0.96 -8.33 0.79
N LYS A 10 -0.16 -7.64 -0.02
CA LYS A 10 1.24 -7.96 -0.24
C LYS A 10 2.11 -6.73 -0.08
N ARG A 11 3.24 -6.90 0.60
CA ARG A 11 4.31 -5.90 0.70
C ARG A 11 5.28 -6.09 -0.47
N ILE A 12 5.63 -5.00 -1.15
CA ILE A 12 6.46 -4.97 -2.34
C ILE A 12 7.60 -3.98 -2.09
N TYR A 13 8.83 -4.48 -2.10
CA TYR A 13 10.02 -3.63 -2.03
C TYR A 13 10.30 -3.07 -3.43
N LEU A 14 9.95 -1.81 -3.66
CA LEU A 14 9.93 -1.19 -4.99
C LEU A 14 11.33 -1.15 -5.63
N GLN A 15 12.37 -1.06 -4.81
CA GLN A 15 13.77 -1.06 -5.28
C GLN A 15 14.31 -2.47 -5.59
N LYS A 16 13.65 -3.54 -5.12
CA LYS A 16 14.13 -4.93 -5.30
C LYS A 16 13.30 -5.72 -6.29
N ASP A 17 12.06 -5.32 -6.54
CA ASP A 17 11.10 -6.06 -7.35
C ASP A 17 10.57 -5.17 -8.48
N VAL A 18 11.32 -5.11 -9.59
CA VAL A 18 11.04 -4.22 -10.73
C VAL A 18 9.70 -4.56 -11.39
N LEU A 19 9.40 -5.84 -11.58
CA LEU A 19 8.15 -6.28 -12.20
C LEU A 19 6.92 -5.86 -11.38
N ARG A 20 7.00 -6.01 -10.05
CA ARG A 20 5.92 -5.55 -9.18
C ARG A 20 5.87 -4.04 -9.07
N ARG A 21 7.01 -3.34 -9.09
CA ARG A 21 7.05 -1.87 -9.16
C ARG A 21 6.32 -1.35 -10.39
N GLU A 22 6.56 -1.92 -11.57
CA GLU A 22 5.83 -1.59 -12.79
C GLU A 22 4.33 -1.83 -12.64
N SER A 23 3.93 -2.96 -12.06
CA SER A 23 2.51 -3.27 -11.81
C SER A 23 1.84 -2.21 -10.91
N VAL A 24 2.54 -1.73 -9.88
CA VAL A 24 2.06 -0.66 -9.00
C VAL A 24 1.98 0.67 -9.71
N ALA A 25 2.99 1.00 -10.52
CA ALA A 25 3.01 2.22 -11.31
C ALA A 25 1.83 2.26 -12.31
N MET A 26 1.59 1.16 -13.03
CA MET A 26 0.44 1.05 -13.95
C MET A 26 -0.90 1.23 -13.25
N PHE A 27 -1.06 0.64 -12.06
CA PHE A 27 -2.30 0.84 -11.27
C PHE A 27 -2.47 2.31 -10.86
N LEU A 28 -1.40 2.96 -10.37
CA LEU A 28 -1.43 4.37 -9.97
C LEU A 28 -1.74 5.29 -11.14
N GLU A 29 -1.13 5.06 -12.31
CA GLU A 29 -1.41 5.82 -13.53
C GLU A 29 -2.87 5.68 -13.94
N GLY A 30 -3.43 4.47 -13.83
CA GLY A 30 -4.86 4.20 -14.10
C GLY A 30 -5.83 4.98 -13.23
N VAL A 31 -5.41 5.47 -12.06
CA VAL A 31 -6.20 6.30 -11.15
C VAL A 31 -5.73 7.76 -11.11
N GLY A 32 -4.82 8.17 -12.02
CA GLY A 32 -4.33 9.54 -12.14
C GLY A 32 -3.25 9.92 -11.11
N LEU A 33 -2.59 8.94 -10.51
CA LEU A 33 -1.42 9.14 -9.65
C LEU A 33 -0.15 8.61 -10.34
N SER A 34 1.01 8.94 -9.78
CA SER A 34 2.29 8.43 -10.26
C SER A 34 3.09 7.91 -9.06
N LEU A 35 3.84 6.83 -9.29
CA LEU A 35 4.73 6.30 -8.26
C LEU A 35 5.96 7.19 -8.15
N GLU A 36 6.20 7.73 -6.95
CA GLU A 36 7.39 8.54 -6.68
C GLU A 36 8.65 7.65 -6.52
N ASP A 37 9.81 8.15 -6.94
CA ASP A 37 11.08 7.40 -6.91
C ASP A 37 11.63 7.20 -5.49
N ASP A 38 11.23 8.06 -4.55
CA ASP A 38 11.63 7.97 -3.14
C ASP A 38 10.80 6.95 -2.34
N CYS A 39 9.78 6.34 -2.97
CA CYS A 39 9.03 5.25 -2.39
C CYS A 39 9.89 3.98 -2.28
N GLU A 40 10.01 3.45 -1.07
CA GLU A 40 10.85 2.28 -0.77
C GLU A 40 10.04 0.99 -0.79
N ILE A 41 8.86 1.03 -0.18
CA ILE A 41 7.98 -0.13 -0.01
C ILE A 41 6.54 0.26 -0.31
N ALA A 42 5.82 -0.62 -1.00
CA ALA A 42 4.39 -0.49 -1.26
C ALA A 42 3.61 -1.65 -0.63
N VAL A 43 2.44 -1.36 -0.09
CA VAL A 43 1.42 -2.35 0.25
C VAL A 43 0.37 -2.34 -0.85
N CYS A 44 0.12 -3.50 -1.46
CA CYS A 44 -0.88 -3.66 -2.50
C CYS A 44 -1.94 -4.66 -2.05
N ALA A 45 -3.20 -4.27 -2.23
CA ALA A 45 -4.37 -5.11 -2.08
C ALA A 45 -4.71 -5.73 -3.43
N TYR A 46 -4.78 -7.06 -3.45
CA TYR A 46 -5.15 -7.85 -4.60
C TYR A 46 -6.54 -8.44 -4.42
N TRP A 47 -7.35 -8.38 -5.49
CA TRP A 47 -8.62 -9.08 -5.59
C TRP A 47 -8.71 -9.77 -6.95
N GLN A 48 -8.99 -11.07 -6.95
CA GLN A 48 -9.01 -11.90 -8.17
C GLN A 48 -7.72 -11.83 -9.01
N GLY A 49 -6.57 -11.54 -8.38
CA GLY A 49 -5.28 -11.41 -9.07
C GLY A 49 -4.92 -9.99 -9.49
N GLU A 50 -5.87 -9.06 -9.45
CA GLU A 50 -5.68 -7.67 -9.87
C GLU A 50 -5.42 -6.74 -8.68
N ILE A 51 -4.62 -5.70 -8.90
CA ILE A 51 -4.42 -4.65 -7.90
C ILE A 51 -5.70 -3.82 -7.83
N VAL A 52 -6.31 -3.80 -6.66
CA VAL A 52 -7.52 -3.03 -6.37
C VAL A 52 -7.27 -1.92 -5.36
N GLY A 53 -6.05 -1.80 -4.87
CA GLY A 53 -5.60 -0.68 -4.06
C GLY A 53 -4.13 -0.79 -3.74
N CYS A 54 -3.45 0.33 -3.61
CA CYS A 54 -2.07 0.37 -3.18
C CYS A 54 -1.80 1.61 -2.33
N GLY A 55 -0.76 1.53 -1.51
CA GLY A 55 -0.12 2.69 -0.91
C GLY A 55 1.35 2.40 -0.73
N SER A 56 2.15 3.45 -0.58
CA SER A 56 3.60 3.36 -0.48
C SER A 56 4.13 4.13 0.72
N LEU A 57 5.35 3.82 1.11
CA LEU A 57 6.10 4.53 2.14
C LEU A 57 7.41 5.06 1.56
N ALA A 58 7.70 6.31 1.86
CA ALA A 58 9.03 6.90 1.78
C ALA A 58 9.47 7.19 3.23
N GLY A 59 10.34 6.35 3.78
CA GLY A 59 10.63 6.31 5.22
C GLY A 59 9.36 6.08 6.06
N ASN A 60 8.98 7.10 6.85
CA ASN A 60 7.78 7.09 7.70
C ASN A 60 6.59 7.85 7.10
N VAL A 61 6.69 8.31 5.85
CA VAL A 61 5.65 9.10 5.17
C VAL A 61 4.85 8.20 4.26
N LEU A 62 3.53 8.20 4.45
CA LEU A 62 2.59 7.49 3.58
C LEU A 62 2.36 8.30 2.30
N LYS A 63 2.52 7.65 1.14
CA LYS A 63 2.44 8.24 -0.20
C LYS A 63 1.72 7.33 -1.20
N CYS A 64 1.34 7.87 -2.35
CA CYS A 64 0.74 7.12 -3.48
C CYS A 64 -0.40 6.19 -3.06
N ILE A 65 -1.30 6.66 -2.19
CA ILE A 65 -2.42 5.85 -1.69
C ILE A 65 -3.61 5.99 -2.65
N ALA A 66 -4.03 4.86 -3.21
CA ALA A 66 -5.24 4.78 -4.02
C ALA A 66 -5.97 3.46 -3.81
N VAL A 67 -7.27 3.50 -4.04
CA VAL A 67 -8.14 2.32 -4.08
C VAL A 67 -8.98 2.37 -5.35
N SER A 68 -9.20 1.21 -5.96
CA SER A 68 -10.08 1.08 -7.11
C SER A 68 -11.51 1.43 -6.70
N PRO A 69 -12.24 2.24 -7.49
CA PRO A 69 -13.62 2.59 -7.22
C PRO A 69 -14.55 1.37 -7.22
N VAL A 70 -14.14 0.27 -7.87
CA VAL A 70 -14.91 -0.99 -7.94
C VAL A 70 -15.13 -1.62 -6.56
N LEU A 71 -14.24 -1.36 -5.59
CA LEU A 71 -14.34 -1.87 -4.22
C LEU A 71 -14.55 -0.76 -3.18
N GLN A 72 -14.99 0.42 -3.62
CA GLN A 72 -15.32 1.52 -2.72
C GLN A 72 -16.55 1.16 -1.88
N GLY A 73 -16.40 1.15 -0.55
CA GLY A 73 -17.46 0.76 0.39
C GLY A 73 -17.22 -0.54 1.17
N GLU A 74 -16.24 -1.36 0.77
CA GLU A 74 -15.89 -2.64 1.44
C GLU A 74 -14.86 -2.48 2.59
N GLY A 75 -14.62 -1.24 3.03
CA GLY A 75 -13.61 -0.91 4.03
C GLY A 75 -12.16 -1.16 3.55
N LEU A 76 -11.95 -1.28 2.23
CA LEU A 76 -10.64 -1.53 1.63
C LEU A 76 -9.64 -0.43 2.02
N SER A 77 -10.03 0.84 1.95
CA SER A 77 -9.17 1.98 2.32
C SER A 77 -8.71 1.89 3.77
N LEU A 78 -9.61 1.53 4.70
CA LEU A 78 -9.28 1.38 6.13
C LEU A 78 -8.28 0.25 6.35
N LYS A 79 -8.51 -0.93 5.74
CA LYS A 79 -7.58 -2.07 5.86
C LYS A 79 -6.21 -1.73 5.28
N LEU A 80 -6.18 -1.11 4.10
CA LEU A 80 -4.94 -0.70 3.44
C LEU A 80 -4.16 0.32 4.28
N LEU A 81 -4.84 1.33 4.84
CA LEU A 81 -4.23 2.29 5.75
C LEU A 81 -3.68 1.63 7.02
N THR A 82 -4.41 0.68 7.62
CA THR A 82 -3.91 -0.06 8.79
C THR A 82 -2.64 -0.82 8.49
N GLU A 83 -2.56 -1.50 7.34
CA GLU A 83 -1.35 -2.20 6.91
C GLU A 83 -0.17 -1.23 6.69
N LEU A 84 -0.43 -0.09 6.04
CA LEU A 84 0.58 0.95 5.81
C LEU A 84 1.08 1.57 7.12
N LEU A 85 0.18 1.84 8.07
CA LEU A 85 0.55 2.39 9.38
C LEU A 85 1.35 1.38 10.19
N THR A 86 0.95 0.11 10.19
CA THR A 86 1.70 -0.98 10.82
C THR A 86 3.12 -1.04 10.24
N LEU A 87 3.23 -0.99 8.92
CA LEU A 87 4.50 -0.99 8.23
C LEU A 87 5.35 0.25 8.58
N ALA A 88 4.78 1.46 8.53
CA ALA A 88 5.49 2.68 8.89
C ALA A 88 5.98 2.66 10.34
N TYR A 89 5.22 2.03 11.25
CA TYR A 89 5.62 1.83 12.63
C TYR A 89 6.79 0.85 12.78
N GLU A 90 6.77 -0.27 12.03
CA GLU A 90 7.89 -1.22 11.99
C GLU A 90 9.19 -0.57 11.47
N PHE A 91 9.09 0.36 10.51
CA PHE A 91 10.22 1.06 9.92
C PHE A 91 10.74 2.22 10.77
N LYS A 92 10.01 2.69 11.80
CA LYS A 92 10.57 3.67 12.73
C LYS A 92 11.71 3.02 13.51
N PRO A 93 12.94 3.57 13.48
CA PRO A 93 13.97 3.15 14.41
C PRO A 93 13.44 3.34 15.83
N GLN A 94 13.57 2.33 16.71
CA GLN A 94 13.10 2.35 18.12
C GLN A 94 13.82 3.38 19.01
N ARG A 95 14.37 4.47 18.46
CA ARG A 95 15.13 5.47 19.20
C ARG A 95 14.29 6.71 19.44
N ALA A 96 13.19 6.55 20.18
CA ALA A 96 12.44 7.69 20.67
C ALA A 96 11.64 7.40 21.94
N PHE A 97 12.17 6.65 22.92
CA PHE A 97 11.79 6.82 24.33
C PHE A 97 12.95 6.34 25.24
N PRO A 98 13.82 7.22 25.75
CA PRO A 98 14.40 6.95 27.06
C PRO A 98 13.24 6.98 28.05
N VAL A 99 12.94 5.83 28.66
CA VAL A 99 12.16 5.79 29.89
C VAL A 99 12.99 6.52 30.95
N HIS A 100 12.56 7.71 31.33
CA HIS A 100 13.01 8.39 32.54
C HIS A 100 12.06 8.03 33.67
#